data_AF-A0A8S1J6V5-F1
#
_entry.id   AF-A0A8S1J6V5-F1
#
_cell.length_a   1.000
_cell.length_b   1.000
_cell.length_c   1.000
_cell.angle_alpha   90.00
_cell.angle_beta   90.00
_cell.angle_gamma   90.00
#
_symmetry.space_group_name_H-M   'P 1'
#
loop_
_entity.id
_entity.type
_entity.pdbx_description
1 polymer ?
#
loop_
_entity_poly.entity_id
_entity_poly.type
_entity_poly.pdbx_seq_one_letter_code
_entity_poly.pdbx_strand_id
1 'polypeptide(L)'
;MKAQGLAYRQALAALRNEYTMGDDPTNFAALIAAEVAQIQSDRVAPQETDEYKNLVRDMERRLTGGELLEDEDIVLDETQHGMDGLANTVCPISGKNVLDLHDPVQDERGFIYEREVIEAYIKEASRNRSTVTCPVAGTSHKITVASLRPAAGVISKQRQAKANRRQSMDEDIL
;
A
#
# COMPACT_ATOMS: atom_id res chain seq x y z
N MET A 1 -24.84 1.35 10.95
CA MET A 1 -25.29 2.31 11.99
C MET A 1 -24.74 3.74 11.84
N LYS A 2 -23.46 3.98 11.49
CA LYS A 2 -22.91 5.37 11.40
C LYS A 2 -23.53 6.27 10.31
N ALA A 3 -24.01 5.69 9.21
CA ALA A 3 -24.56 6.44 8.07
C ALA A 3 -25.91 7.13 8.37
N GLN A 4 -26.75 6.53 9.23
CA GLN A 4 -28.03 7.11 9.65
C GLN A 4 -27.83 8.36 10.51
N GLY A 5 -26.87 8.35 11.45
CA GLY A 5 -26.58 9.50 12.30
C GLY A 5 -25.97 10.71 11.58
N LEU A 6 -25.43 10.52 10.36
CA LEU A 6 -24.96 11.62 9.52
C LEU A 6 -26.11 12.29 8.75
N ALA A 7 -26.99 11.48 8.15
CA ALA A 7 -28.16 11.99 7.42
C ALA A 7 -29.11 12.78 8.35
N TYR A 8 -29.30 12.29 9.58
CA TYR A 8 -30.12 12.98 10.58
C TYR A 8 -29.57 14.37 10.96
N ARG A 9 -28.24 14.50 11.11
CA ARG A 9 -27.61 15.79 11.42
C ARG A 9 -27.70 16.77 10.24
N GLN A 10 -27.63 16.27 9.01
CA GLN A 10 -27.80 17.10 7.82
C GLN A 10 -29.26 17.59 7.72
N ALA A 11 -30.24 16.72 7.95
CA ALA A 11 -31.65 17.10 7.96
C ALA A 11 -31.96 18.17 9.03
N LEU A 12 -31.39 18.06 10.24
CA LEU A 12 -31.52 19.10 11.25
C LEU A 12 -30.89 20.45 10.84
N ALA A 13 -29.76 20.41 10.12
CA ALA A 13 -29.11 21.62 9.63
C ALA A 13 -29.91 22.29 8.50
N ALA A 14 -30.52 21.51 7.61
CA ALA A 14 -31.42 22.00 6.56
C ALA A 14 -32.67 22.66 7.19
N LEU A 15 -33.32 21.94 8.12
CA LEU A 15 -34.49 22.45 8.83
C LEU A 15 -34.19 23.76 9.57
N ARG A 16 -33.01 23.89 10.18
CA ARG A 16 -32.58 25.12 10.86
C ARG A 16 -32.55 26.32 9.92
N ASN A 17 -32.16 26.13 8.66
CA ASN A 17 -31.97 27.23 7.71
C ASN A 17 -33.26 27.58 6.94
N GLU A 18 -34.16 26.61 6.77
CA GLU A 18 -35.30 26.74 5.86
C GLU A 18 -36.65 26.85 6.59
N TYR A 19 -36.73 26.40 7.86
CA TYR A 19 -37.99 26.47 8.61
C TYR A 19 -38.42 27.90 8.90
N THR A 20 -39.67 28.21 8.51
CA THR A 20 -40.37 29.43 8.89
C THR A 20 -41.63 29.06 9.68
N MET A 21 -41.94 29.84 10.71
CA MET A 21 -43.08 29.58 11.58
C MET A 21 -44.38 29.88 10.82
N GLY A 22 -45.28 28.90 10.77
CA GLY A 22 -46.66 29.06 10.28
C GLY A 22 -47.68 29.03 11.42
N ASP A 23 -48.94 29.32 11.10
CA ASP A 23 -50.04 29.38 12.08
C ASP A 23 -50.51 27.99 12.54
N ASP A 24 -50.17 26.92 11.82
CA ASP A 24 -50.58 25.54 12.12
C ASP A 24 -49.53 24.76 12.96
N PRO A 25 -49.98 23.81 13.81
CA PRO A 25 -49.07 22.97 14.59
C PRO A 25 -48.16 22.14 13.68
N THR A 26 -46.85 22.33 13.82
CA THR A 26 -45.84 21.65 12.98
C THR A 26 -45.41 20.31 13.58
N ASN A 27 -45.48 19.23 12.81
CA ASN A 27 -44.91 17.93 13.19
C ASN A 27 -43.45 17.80 12.70
N PHE A 28 -42.51 18.21 13.55
CA PHE A 28 -41.08 18.17 13.25
C PHE A 28 -40.54 16.75 13.01
N ALA A 29 -41.12 15.73 13.65
CA ALA A 29 -40.68 14.35 13.46
C ALA A 29 -40.94 13.87 12.02
N ALA A 30 -42.10 14.23 11.46
CA ALA A 30 -42.45 13.90 10.08
C ALA A 30 -41.58 14.68 9.07
N LEU A 31 -41.32 15.96 9.32
CA LEU A 31 -40.46 16.79 8.47
C LEU A 31 -39.03 16.27 8.42
N ILE A 32 -38.43 15.99 9.58
CA ILE A 32 -37.06 15.47 9.63
C ILE A 32 -36.97 14.09 8.98
N ALA A 33 -37.99 13.23 9.15
CA ALA A 33 -38.02 11.92 8.52
C ALA A 33 -38.09 12.02 6.98
N ALA A 34 -38.89 12.94 6.44
CA ALA A 34 -38.98 13.20 5.01
C ALA A 34 -37.64 13.69 4.44
N GLU A 35 -37.01 14.65 5.12
CA GLU A 35 -35.71 15.20 4.72
C GLU A 35 -34.59 14.16 4.78
N VAL A 36 -34.58 13.32 5.82
CA VAL A 36 -33.62 12.21 5.92
C VAL A 36 -33.81 11.19 4.79
N ALA A 37 -35.05 10.90 4.40
CA ALA A 37 -35.33 10.00 3.29
C ALA A 37 -34.83 10.57 1.95
N GLN A 38 -35.01 11.88 1.72
CA GLN A 38 -34.51 12.57 0.53
C GLN A 38 -32.98 12.62 0.48
N ILE A 39 -32.30 12.97 1.58
CA ILE A 39 -30.83 12.95 1.65
C ILE A 39 -30.28 11.54 1.41
N GLN A 40 -31.02 10.50 1.80
CA GLN A 40 -30.63 9.12 1.56
C GLN A 40 -30.88 8.67 0.12
N SER A 41 -31.91 9.18 -0.56
CA SER A 41 -32.14 8.88 -1.99
C SER A 41 -31.12 9.57 -2.90
N ASP A 42 -30.71 10.79 -2.54
CA ASP A 42 -29.77 11.59 -3.35
C ASP A 42 -28.32 11.14 -3.17
N ARG A 43 -28.07 10.23 -2.21
CA ARG A 43 -26.77 9.60 -2.04
C ARG A 43 -26.51 8.63 -3.18
N VAL A 44 -25.76 9.09 -4.15
CA VAL A 44 -25.08 8.21 -5.09
C VAL A 44 -24.01 7.45 -4.33
N ALA A 45 -24.14 6.12 -4.24
CA ALA A 45 -23.06 5.27 -3.76
C ALA A 45 -21.96 5.25 -4.83
N PRO A 46 -20.79 5.89 -4.63
CA PRO A 46 -19.79 6.01 -5.69
C PRO A 46 -19.29 4.65 -6.15
N GLN A 47 -19.36 3.65 -5.27
CA GLN A 47 -18.97 2.25 -5.52
C GLN A 47 -19.87 1.56 -6.57
N GLU A 48 -21.10 2.04 -6.73
CA GLU A 48 -22.10 1.45 -7.61
C GLU A 48 -22.13 2.10 -8.99
N THR A 49 -21.45 3.24 -9.16
CA THR A 49 -21.38 3.93 -10.46
C THR A 49 -20.54 3.12 -11.45
N ASP A 50 -20.93 3.18 -12.72
CA ASP A 50 -20.20 2.49 -13.79
C ASP A 50 -18.78 3.04 -13.95
N GLU A 51 -18.59 4.34 -13.70
CA GLU A 51 -17.27 4.99 -13.66
C GLU A 51 -16.34 4.34 -12.64
N TYR A 52 -16.82 4.12 -11.40
CA TYR A 52 -16.02 3.49 -10.36
C TYR A 52 -15.74 2.01 -10.67
N LYS A 53 -16.75 1.27 -11.16
CA LYS A 53 -16.57 -0.12 -11.58
C LYS A 53 -15.57 -0.24 -12.73
N ASN A 54 -15.58 0.70 -13.66
CA ASN A 54 -14.64 0.75 -14.78
C ASN A 54 -13.22 1.09 -14.29
N LEU A 55 -13.08 2.04 -13.37
CA LEU A 55 -11.79 2.37 -12.74
C LEU A 55 -11.20 1.16 -12.00
N VAL A 56 -12.00 0.46 -11.20
CA VAL A 56 -11.55 -0.75 -10.49
C VAL A 56 -11.13 -1.84 -11.47
N ARG A 57 -11.94 -2.10 -12.52
CA ARG A 57 -11.58 -3.06 -13.57
C ARG A 57 -10.32 -2.67 -14.35
N ASP A 58 -10.10 -1.38 -14.56
CA ASP A 58 -8.90 -0.89 -15.23
C ASP A 58 -7.66 -1.06 -14.34
N MET A 59 -7.77 -0.74 -13.05
CA MET A 59 -6.71 -1.01 -12.08
C MET A 59 -6.38 -2.50 -11.96
N GLU A 60 -7.40 -3.37 -11.85
CA GLU A 60 -7.21 -4.81 -11.80
C GLU A 60 -6.55 -5.34 -13.08
N ARG A 61 -6.90 -4.79 -14.26
CA ARG A 61 -6.22 -5.10 -15.53
C ARG A 61 -4.77 -4.66 -15.52
N ARG A 62 -4.46 -3.43 -15.10
CA ARG A 62 -3.05 -2.95 -15.02
C ARG A 62 -2.21 -3.74 -14.03
N LEU A 63 -2.82 -4.30 -12.99
CA LEU A 63 -2.13 -5.14 -11.99
C LEU A 63 -1.91 -6.59 -12.47
N THR A 64 -2.65 -7.07 -13.47
CA THR A 64 -2.62 -8.47 -13.93
C THR A 64 -2.11 -8.65 -15.37
N GLY A 65 -2.27 -7.63 -16.22
CA GLY A 65 -1.77 -7.57 -17.58
C GLY A 65 -0.62 -6.57 -17.65
N GLY A 66 0.60 -7.08 -17.80
CA GLY A 66 1.81 -6.30 -17.99
C GLY A 66 1.86 -5.62 -19.36
N GLU A 67 0.91 -4.74 -19.63
CA GLU A 67 0.90 -3.87 -20.80
C GLU A 67 0.99 -2.44 -20.29
N LEU A 68 2.24 -2.01 -20.09
CA LEU A 68 2.59 -0.63 -19.83
C LEU A 68 2.25 0.14 -21.11
N LEU A 69 1.19 0.94 -21.05
CA LEU A 69 0.98 2.00 -22.02
C LEU A 69 2.19 2.94 -21.87
N GLU A 70 3.07 2.88 -22.86
CA GLU A 70 3.97 3.95 -23.20
C GLU A 70 3.11 5.20 -23.36
N ASP A 71 3.19 6.11 -22.39
CA ASP A 71 3.28 7.55 -22.61
C ASP A 71 3.34 8.29 -21.25
N GLU A 72 4.27 9.25 -21.19
CA GLU A 72 4.46 10.31 -20.18
C GLU A 72 5.44 10.04 -19.02
N ASP A 73 6.73 10.12 -19.38
CA ASP A 73 7.74 11.01 -18.78
C ASP A 73 7.93 10.98 -17.25
N ILE A 74 7.98 9.78 -16.69
CA ILE A 74 8.81 9.55 -15.51
C ILE A 74 10.15 9.08 -16.05
N VAL A 75 11.22 9.83 -15.77
CA VAL A 75 12.59 9.31 -15.90
C VAL A 75 12.72 8.17 -14.88
N LEU A 76 12.23 7.00 -15.27
CA LEU A 76 12.54 5.73 -14.64
C LEU A 76 14.01 5.51 -14.96
N ASP A 77 14.87 5.97 -14.05
CA ASP A 77 16.30 5.69 -14.08
C ASP A 77 16.48 4.21 -14.46
N GLU A 78 16.98 3.97 -15.68
CA GLU A 78 16.87 2.72 -16.45
C GLU A 78 17.69 1.55 -15.84
N THR A 79 18.00 1.59 -14.56
CA THR A 79 18.82 0.58 -13.87
C THR A 79 18.05 -0.63 -13.34
N GLN A 80 16.74 -0.77 -13.61
CA GLN A 80 15.91 -1.75 -12.88
C GLN A 80 14.95 -2.61 -13.71
N HIS A 81 15.29 -2.99 -14.93
CA HIS A 81 14.50 -3.91 -15.77
C HIS A 81 14.44 -5.38 -15.25
N GLY A 82 14.57 -5.58 -13.93
CA GLY A 82 14.43 -6.87 -13.25
C GLY A 82 14.12 -6.76 -11.75
N MET A 83 13.84 -5.56 -11.22
CA MET A 83 13.58 -5.31 -9.80
C MET A 83 12.12 -4.95 -9.49
N ASP A 84 11.19 -5.15 -10.43
CA ASP A 84 9.77 -4.93 -10.19
C ASP A 84 9.29 -5.71 -8.95
N GLY A 85 8.71 -4.98 -7.99
CA GLY A 85 8.14 -5.51 -6.75
C GLY A 85 9.06 -5.56 -5.53
N LEU A 86 10.32 -5.10 -5.59
CA LEU A 86 11.18 -4.99 -4.41
C LEU A 86 10.98 -3.63 -3.73
N ALA A 87 10.81 -3.61 -2.40
CA ALA A 87 10.63 -2.36 -1.64
C ALA A 87 11.91 -1.50 -1.58
N ASN A 88 13.07 -2.09 -1.88
CA ASN A 88 14.37 -1.43 -1.94
C ASN A 88 15.34 -2.20 -2.85
N THR A 89 16.28 -1.47 -3.45
CA THR A 89 17.36 -2.00 -4.31
C THR A 89 18.67 -2.21 -3.57
N VAL A 90 18.84 -1.50 -2.46
CA VAL A 90 20.03 -1.52 -1.61
C VAL A 90 19.61 -1.77 -0.16
N CYS A 91 20.37 -2.60 0.56
CA CYS A 91 20.19 -2.81 1.99
C CYS A 91 20.42 -1.49 2.76
N PRO A 92 19.44 -0.98 3.52
CA PRO A 92 19.55 0.30 4.21
C PRO A 92 20.66 0.38 5.27
N ILE A 93 21.16 -0.77 5.75
CA ILE A 93 22.20 -0.83 6.79
C ILE A 93 23.56 -1.18 6.20
N SER A 94 23.66 -2.20 5.33
CA SER A 94 24.94 -2.62 4.76
C SER A 94 25.34 -1.87 3.48
N GLY A 95 24.42 -1.15 2.85
CA GLY A 95 24.68 -0.41 1.61
C GLY A 95 24.94 -1.30 0.39
N LYS A 96 24.83 -2.63 0.52
CA LYS A 96 24.99 -3.58 -0.58
C LYS A 96 23.72 -3.70 -1.40
N ASN A 97 23.86 -3.99 -2.69
CA ASN A 97 22.73 -4.31 -3.55
C ASN A 97 21.99 -5.55 -3.01
N VAL A 98 20.67 -5.55 -3.06
CA VAL A 98 19.84 -6.68 -2.57
C VAL A 98 20.18 -8.00 -3.26
N LEU A 99 20.62 -7.98 -4.52
CA LEU A 99 21.03 -9.18 -5.26
C LEU A 99 22.41 -9.70 -4.84
N ASP A 100 23.23 -8.91 -4.15
CA ASP A 100 24.57 -9.28 -3.71
C ASP A 100 24.64 -9.67 -2.22
N LEU A 101 23.49 -9.77 -1.54
CA LEU A 101 23.41 -10.15 -0.13
C LEU A 101 23.67 -11.66 0.06
N HIS A 102 24.47 -12.00 1.07
CA HIS A 102 24.79 -13.40 1.40
C HIS A 102 23.59 -14.16 1.97
N ASP A 103 22.75 -13.48 2.76
CA ASP A 103 21.54 -14.05 3.38
C ASP A 103 20.43 -12.99 3.47
N PRO A 104 19.69 -12.78 2.37
CA PRO A 104 18.69 -11.72 2.31
C PRO A 104 17.44 -12.11 3.13
N VAL A 105 17.06 -11.21 4.03
CA VAL A 105 15.82 -11.29 4.82
C VAL A 105 14.90 -10.13 4.50
N GLN A 106 13.61 -10.33 4.74
CA GLN A 106 12.55 -9.37 4.48
C GLN A 106 11.72 -9.13 5.75
N ASP A 107 11.34 -7.87 5.99
CA ASP A 107 10.40 -7.51 7.05
C ASP A 107 8.93 -7.67 6.61
N GLU A 108 7.99 -7.32 7.50
CA GLU A 108 6.54 -7.41 7.22
C GLU A 108 6.06 -6.45 6.13
N ARG A 109 6.78 -5.34 5.89
CA ARG A 109 6.43 -4.33 4.88
C ARG A 109 7.15 -4.53 3.55
N GLY A 110 8.03 -5.51 3.48
CA GLY A 110 8.70 -5.92 2.26
C GLY A 110 10.13 -5.42 2.09
N PHE A 111 10.70 -4.70 3.07
CA PHE A 111 12.07 -4.21 3.02
C PHE A 111 13.08 -5.33 3.23
N ILE A 112 14.12 -5.32 2.41
CA ILE A 112 15.15 -6.36 2.36
C ILE A 112 16.42 -5.91 3.05
N TYR A 113 16.98 -6.80 3.87
CA TYR A 113 18.20 -6.59 4.64
C TYR A 113 19.13 -7.80 4.56
N GLU A 114 20.38 -7.59 4.95
CA GLU A 114 21.33 -8.66 5.20
C GLU A 114 21.14 -9.20 6.63
N ARG A 115 20.91 -10.51 6.80
CA ARG A 115 20.50 -11.10 8.09
C ARG A 115 21.41 -10.72 9.25
N GLU A 116 22.71 -10.93 9.11
CA GLU A 116 23.68 -10.65 10.19
C GLU A 116 23.68 -9.18 10.61
N VAL A 117 23.52 -8.28 9.64
CA VAL A 117 23.59 -6.83 9.86
C VAL A 117 22.32 -6.30 10.52
N ILE A 118 21.14 -6.77 10.10
CA ILE A 118 19.87 -6.36 10.72
C ILE A 118 19.72 -6.93 12.13
N GLU A 119 20.18 -8.16 12.37
CA GLU A 119 20.16 -8.76 13.70
C GLU A 119 21.09 -8.02 14.67
N ALA A 120 22.30 -7.66 14.22
CA ALA A 120 23.22 -6.83 14.99
C ALA A 120 22.61 -5.45 15.29
N TYR A 121 22.00 -4.80 14.30
CA TYR A 121 21.32 -3.52 14.46
C TYR A 121 20.19 -3.59 15.48
N ILE A 122 19.31 -4.60 15.40
CA ILE A 122 18.20 -4.78 16.36
C ILE A 122 18.74 -5.00 17.77
N LYS A 123 19.81 -5.80 17.91
CA LYS A 123 20.45 -6.07 19.20
C LYS A 123 21.05 -4.80 19.82
N GLU A 124 21.71 -3.97 19.03
CA GLU A 124 22.36 -2.74 19.50
C GLU A 124 21.34 -1.64 19.80
N ALA A 125 20.42 -1.39 18.86
CA ALA A 125 19.46 -0.30 18.96
C ALA A 125 18.39 -0.52 20.05
N SER A 126 18.13 -1.77 20.44
CA SER A 126 17.05 -2.04 21.37
C SER A 126 17.41 -1.86 22.85
N ARG A 127 18.71 -1.86 23.25
CA ARG A 127 19.18 -1.67 24.65
C ARG A 127 18.22 -2.28 25.71
N ASN A 128 17.81 -3.55 25.53
CA ASN A 128 16.83 -4.32 26.32
C ASN A 128 15.35 -4.31 25.86
N ARG A 129 15.03 -3.84 24.65
CA ARG A 129 13.70 -3.99 24.04
C ARG A 129 13.71 -5.13 23.01
N SER A 130 12.61 -5.82 22.80
CA SER A 130 12.53 -6.85 21.75
C SER A 130 12.23 -6.28 20.35
N THR A 131 12.02 -4.96 20.26
CA THR A 131 11.51 -4.27 19.06
C THR A 131 12.26 -2.96 18.81
N VAL A 132 12.59 -2.67 17.55
CA VAL A 132 13.22 -1.41 17.11
C VAL A 132 12.39 -0.80 15.96
N THR A 133 12.39 0.52 15.80
CA THR A 133 11.80 1.16 14.62
C THR A 133 12.58 0.77 13.36
N CYS A 134 11.90 0.57 12.24
CA CYS A 134 12.56 0.30 10.97
C CYS A 134 13.62 1.38 10.64
N PRO A 135 14.82 0.99 10.18
CA PRO A 135 15.90 1.93 9.86
C PRO A 135 15.63 2.76 8.59
N VAL A 136 14.54 2.50 7.87
CA VAL A 136 14.19 3.21 6.64
C VAL A 136 13.48 4.52 6.99
N ALA A 137 14.03 5.64 6.51
CA ALA A 137 13.45 6.97 6.69
C ALA A 137 12.00 7.02 6.19
N GLY A 138 11.13 7.75 6.92
CA GLY A 138 9.71 7.88 6.57
C GLY A 138 8.84 6.69 6.95
N THR A 139 9.40 5.67 7.61
CA THR A 139 8.63 4.54 8.15
C THR A 139 8.57 4.58 9.68
N SER A 140 7.45 4.11 10.24
CA SER A 140 7.21 4.09 11.70
C SER A 140 6.91 2.69 12.23
N HIS A 141 6.95 1.67 11.37
CA HIS A 141 6.72 0.29 11.80
C HIS A 141 7.89 -0.23 12.62
N LYS A 142 7.59 -1.22 13.46
CA LYS A 142 8.57 -1.86 14.33
C LYS A 142 8.99 -3.18 13.71
N ILE A 143 10.28 -3.47 13.83
CA ILE A 143 10.90 -4.72 13.39
C ILE A 143 11.43 -5.48 14.61
N THR A 144 11.36 -6.81 14.51
CA THR A 144 11.90 -7.76 15.49
C THR A 144 12.66 -8.85 14.75
N VAL A 145 13.56 -9.55 15.44
CA VAL A 145 14.27 -10.70 14.84
C VAL A 145 13.28 -11.79 14.39
N ALA A 146 12.22 -12.02 15.18
CA ALA A 146 11.20 -13.03 14.88
C ALA A 146 10.31 -12.69 13.67
N SER A 147 10.14 -11.41 13.34
CA SER A 147 9.35 -10.97 12.18
C SER A 147 10.11 -11.05 10.86
N LEU A 148 11.43 -11.27 10.89
CA LEU A 148 12.25 -11.37 9.68
C LEU A 148 12.05 -12.73 9.02
N ARG A 149 11.72 -12.71 7.72
CA ARG A 149 11.54 -13.91 6.89
C ARG A 149 12.61 -13.97 5.82
N PRO A 150 13.02 -15.16 5.33
CA PRO A 150 13.90 -15.24 4.16
C PRO A 150 13.26 -14.54 2.95
N ALA A 151 14.04 -13.71 2.25
CA ALA A 151 13.56 -12.99 1.07
C ALA A 151 13.52 -13.92 -0.16
N ALA A 152 12.55 -14.84 -0.19
CA ALA A 152 12.47 -15.90 -1.19
C ALA A 152 12.53 -15.39 -2.65
N GLY A 153 11.93 -14.25 -2.94
CA GLY A 153 12.00 -13.61 -4.26
C GLY A 153 13.42 -13.21 -4.66
N VAL A 154 14.18 -12.61 -3.74
CA VAL A 154 15.59 -12.24 -3.96
C VAL A 154 16.45 -13.48 -4.13
N ILE A 155 16.27 -14.49 -3.27
CA ILE A 155 17.01 -15.76 -3.35
C ILE A 155 16.77 -16.45 -4.69
N SER A 156 15.53 -16.45 -5.18
CA SER A 156 15.19 -17.00 -6.49
C SER A 156 15.89 -16.24 -7.63
N LYS A 157 15.86 -14.89 -7.61
CA LYS A 157 16.55 -14.05 -8.59
C LYS A 157 18.07 -14.26 -8.57
N GLN A 158 18.69 -14.35 -7.39
CA GLN A 158 20.11 -14.68 -7.24
C GLN A 158 20.45 -16.03 -7.85
N ARG A 159 19.62 -17.05 -7.63
CA ARG A 159 19.81 -18.38 -8.20
C ARG A 159 19.71 -18.35 -9.73
N GLN A 160 18.73 -17.64 -10.28
CA GLN A 160 18.56 -17.47 -11.72
C GLN A 160 19.76 -16.74 -12.34
N ALA A 161 20.21 -15.64 -11.73
CA ALA A 161 21.38 -14.89 -12.19
C ALA A 161 22.65 -15.76 -12.18
N LYS A 162 22.85 -16.58 -11.14
CA LYS A 162 23.96 -17.55 -11.08
C LYS A 162 23.85 -18.62 -12.16
N ALA A 163 22.65 -19.12 -12.46
CA ALA A 163 22.44 -20.11 -13.51
C ALA A 163 22.74 -19.53 -14.91
N ASN A 164 22.23 -18.33 -15.20
CA ASN A 164 22.47 -17.65 -16.47
C ASN A 164 23.96 -17.34 -16.70
N ARG A 165 24.67 -16.90 -15.65
CA ARG A 165 26.14 -16.67 -15.73
C ARG A 165 26.94 -17.94 -16.00
N ARG A 166 26.46 -19.12 -15.57
CA ARG A 166 27.13 -20.39 -15.86
C ARG A 166 26.92 -20.79 -17.32
N GLN A 167 25.70 -20.62 -17.84
CA GLN A 167 25.39 -20.89 -19.24
C GLN A 167 26.18 -20.02 -20.20
N SER A 168 26.35 -18.72 -19.91
CA SER A 168 27.18 -17.84 -20.75
C SER A 168 28.66 -18.23 -20.76
N MET A 169 29.19 -18.72 -19.62
CA MET A 169 30.58 -19.18 -19.55
C MET A 169 30.81 -20.51 -20.30
N ASP A 170 29.79 -21.36 -20.40
CA ASP A 170 29.89 -22.63 -21.13
C ASP A 170 29.81 -22.42 -22.66
N GLU A 171 29.12 -21.37 -23.14
CA GLU A 171 29.08 -21.03 -24.58
C GLU A 171 30.36 -20.36 -25.11
N ASP A 172 31.10 -19.63 -24.26
CA ASP A 172 32.37 -18.97 -24.65
C ASP A 172 33.57 -19.95 -24.76
N ILE A 173 33.38 -21.23 -24.43
CA ILE A 173 34.42 -22.28 -24.45
C ILE A 173 34.35 -23.18 -25.71
N LEU A 174 33.41 -22.92 -26.62
CA LEU A 174 33.22 -23.67 -27.88
C LEU A 174 33.62 -22.84 -29.13
#